data_AF-A0A090VGC4-F1
#
_entry.id   AF-A0A090VGC4-F1
#
_cell.length_a   1.000
_cell.length_b   1.000
_cell.length_c   1.000
_cell.angle_alpha   90.00
_cell.angle_beta   90.00
_cell.angle_gamma   90.00
#
_symmetry.space_group_name_H-M   'P 1'
#
loop_
_entity.id
_entity.type
_entity.pdbx_description
1 polymer ?
#
loop_
_entity_poly.entity_id
_entity_poly.type
_entity_poly.pdbx_seq_one_letter_code
_entity_poly.pdbx_strand_id
1 'polypeptide(L)'
;MIYEDKTAVGVSVKRSRNIEFIEQKQRVELIITSNNIQLNNPTQTVKAVIIQNNNLNNVITNIKPQYTLGNQLIYRYDSETSFWAGNEFLFFENKDVRAANTGIQFIDLKDLYHNYLYTNIPRAKMPYTYNPDINGNYLITNVDADDASIEADYVWMHFSLRGDDFLINKNVHIYGNFNNYAIDDSTRMIFDEVNNRFINTMLLKQGFYNYKYIVVNDDGNVDDGAVSGDFWQTENNYKVLVYYRDLGARYDKIIGLGEAVQ
;
A
#
# COMPACT_ATOMS: atom_id res chain seq x y z
N MET A 1 -3.17 11.26 13.38
CA MET A 1 -4.25 10.64 14.18
C MET A 1 -3.71 10.43 15.59
N ILE A 2 -4.53 10.59 16.63
CA ILE A 2 -4.13 10.36 18.03
C ILE A 2 -5.08 9.29 18.58
N TYR A 3 -4.55 8.25 19.22
CA TYR A 3 -5.34 7.18 19.80
C TYR A 3 -5.17 7.09 21.31
N GLU A 4 -6.21 6.61 21.98
CA GLU A 4 -6.24 6.29 23.40
C GLU A 4 -6.19 4.77 23.53
N ASP A 5 -5.28 4.22 24.33
CA ASP A 5 -5.17 2.76 24.52
C ASP A 5 -6.23 2.24 25.50
N LYS A 6 -7.47 2.09 25.01
CA LYS A 6 -8.64 1.71 25.81
C LYS A 6 -9.21 0.34 25.48
N THR A 7 -8.93 -0.15 24.28
CA THR A 7 -9.32 -1.47 23.79
C THR A 7 -8.12 -2.19 23.20
N ALA A 8 -7.98 -3.48 23.51
CA ALA A 8 -7.05 -4.36 22.81
C ALA A 8 -7.65 -4.80 21.47
N VAL A 9 -6.91 -4.62 20.38
CA VAL A 9 -7.36 -4.94 19.02
C VAL A 9 -6.52 -6.10 18.49
N GLY A 10 -7.06 -7.31 18.58
CA GLY A 10 -6.48 -8.50 17.95
C GLY A 10 -6.79 -8.51 16.46
N VAL A 11 -5.76 -8.65 15.64
CA VAL A 11 -5.86 -8.71 14.17
C VAL A 11 -5.22 -10.01 13.71
N SER A 12 -5.87 -10.72 12.79
CA SER A 12 -5.27 -11.88 12.15
C SER A 12 -5.59 -11.90 10.66
N VAL A 13 -4.58 -12.13 9.85
CA VAL A 13 -4.73 -12.29 8.40
C VAL A 13 -4.90 -13.77 8.10
N LYS A 14 -5.84 -14.06 7.21
CA LYS A 14 -6.14 -15.41 6.74
C LYS A 14 -6.34 -15.37 5.24
N ARG A 15 -6.12 -16.51 4.60
CA ARG A 15 -6.55 -16.74 3.23
C ARG A 15 -8.08 -16.62 3.12
N SER A 16 -8.55 -16.12 1.98
CA SER A 16 -9.98 -16.07 1.66
C SER A 16 -10.62 -17.47 1.75
N ARG A 17 -11.94 -17.53 2.05
CA ARG A 17 -12.71 -18.79 1.98
C ARG A 17 -13.48 -18.96 0.68
N ASN A 18 -13.61 -17.91 -0.11
CA ASN A 18 -14.21 -18.02 -1.44
C ASN A 18 -13.21 -18.72 -2.37
N ILE A 19 -13.55 -19.92 -2.84
CA ILE A 19 -12.72 -20.77 -3.70
C ILE A 19 -12.30 -20.03 -4.99
N GLU A 20 -13.15 -19.14 -5.51
CA GLU A 20 -12.84 -18.35 -6.70
C GLU A 20 -11.63 -17.42 -6.50
N PHE A 21 -11.52 -16.82 -5.32
CA PHE A 21 -10.49 -15.81 -4.99
C PHE A 21 -9.49 -16.28 -3.95
N ILE A 22 -9.44 -17.59 -3.69
CA ILE A 22 -8.66 -18.16 -2.60
C ILE A 22 -7.16 -17.91 -2.79
N GLU A 23 -6.65 -17.96 -4.02
CA GLU A 23 -5.25 -17.67 -4.34
C GLU A 23 -4.91 -16.16 -4.43
N GLN A 24 -5.92 -15.28 -4.39
CA GLN A 24 -5.76 -13.86 -4.74
C GLN A 24 -6.08 -12.90 -3.59
N LYS A 25 -6.83 -13.35 -2.57
CA LYS A 25 -7.34 -12.48 -1.50
C LYS A 25 -6.89 -12.89 -0.12
N GLN A 26 -6.65 -11.86 0.70
CA GLN A 26 -6.39 -11.95 2.13
C GLN A 26 -7.59 -11.37 2.87
N ARG A 27 -8.14 -12.12 3.82
CA ARG A 27 -9.20 -11.65 4.72
C ARG A 27 -8.65 -11.34 6.10
N VAL A 28 -9.13 -10.25 6.67
CA VAL A 28 -8.69 -9.77 7.98
C VAL A 28 -9.78 -10.06 9.01
N GLU A 29 -9.45 -10.84 10.03
CA GLU A 29 -10.32 -11.09 11.18
C GLU A 29 -9.91 -10.20 12.35
N LEU A 30 -10.91 -9.65 13.06
CA LEU A 30 -10.72 -8.73 14.18
C LEU A 30 -11.37 -9.25 15.46
N ILE A 31 -10.72 -9.02 16.59
CA ILE A 31 -11.30 -9.15 17.92
C ILE A 31 -10.97 -7.88 18.69
N ILE A 32 -11.99 -7.09 19.02
CA ILE A 32 -11.84 -5.87 19.82
C ILE A 32 -12.30 -6.19 21.24
N THR A 33 -11.37 -6.16 22.20
CA THR A 33 -11.65 -6.44 23.61
C THR A 33 -11.65 -5.15 24.41
N SER A 34 -12.77 -4.87 25.08
CA SER A 34 -12.90 -3.72 25.95
C SER A 34 -12.37 -4.01 27.34
N ASN A 35 -11.22 -3.44 27.70
CA ASN A 35 -10.57 -3.71 28.99
C ASN A 35 -11.11 -2.78 30.10
N ASN A 36 -11.05 -1.47 29.86
CA ASN A 36 -11.29 -0.44 30.88
C ASN A 36 -12.43 0.52 30.54
N ILE A 37 -13.24 0.20 29.52
CA ILE A 37 -14.40 1.01 29.12
C ILE A 37 -15.64 0.13 28.89
N GLN A 38 -16.81 0.71 29.08
CA GLN A 38 -18.07 0.09 28.67
C GLN A 38 -18.47 0.63 27.30
N LEU A 39 -18.65 -0.25 26.33
CA LEU A 39 -19.07 0.12 24.97
C LEU A 39 -20.60 0.10 24.89
N ASN A 40 -21.22 1.26 24.91
CA ASN A 40 -22.68 1.39 24.77
C ASN A 40 -23.11 1.16 23.32
N ASN A 41 -24.05 0.25 23.06
CA ASN A 41 -24.56 -0.06 21.71
C ASN A 41 -23.45 -0.22 20.65
N PRO A 42 -22.50 -1.16 20.84
CA PRO A 42 -21.26 -1.23 20.05
C PRO A 42 -21.49 -1.36 18.54
N THR A 43 -22.58 -2.00 18.12
CA THR A 43 -22.97 -2.11 16.70
C THR A 43 -23.23 -0.76 16.01
N GLN A 44 -23.48 0.30 16.77
CA GLN A 44 -23.73 1.66 16.27
C GLN A 44 -22.61 2.64 16.62
N THR A 45 -21.99 2.45 17.79
CA THR A 45 -21.03 3.41 18.36
C THR A 45 -19.58 3.06 18.07
N VAL A 46 -19.27 1.80 17.77
CA VAL A 46 -17.92 1.33 17.43
C VAL A 46 -17.81 1.17 15.92
N LYS A 47 -16.80 1.81 15.32
CA LYS A 47 -16.48 1.69 13.90
C LYS A 47 -15.03 1.24 13.76
N ALA A 48 -14.81 0.19 12.99
CA ALA A 48 -13.46 -0.27 12.64
C ALA A 48 -13.09 0.23 11.24
N VAL A 49 -11.83 0.62 11.08
CA VAL A 49 -11.21 0.96 9.79
C VAL A 49 -10.01 0.03 9.63
N ILE A 50 -10.00 -0.77 8.56
CA ILE A 50 -8.89 -1.66 8.20
C ILE A 50 -8.14 -1.03 7.04
N ILE A 51 -6.82 -0.91 7.16
CA ILE A 51 -5.93 -0.22 6.25
C ILE A 51 -4.84 -1.20 5.80
N GLN A 52 -4.71 -1.43 4.50
CA GLN A 52 -3.64 -2.24 3.91
C GLN A 52 -2.44 -1.34 3.59
N ASN A 53 -1.24 -1.71 4.04
CA ASN A 53 0.04 -1.07 3.70
C ASN A 53 0.07 0.45 3.90
N ASN A 54 -0.59 0.98 4.93
CA ASN A 54 -0.74 2.43 5.17
C ASN A 54 -1.46 3.21 4.05
N ASN A 55 -2.12 2.52 3.12
CA ASN A 55 -2.83 3.16 2.02
C ASN A 55 -4.24 3.58 2.46
N LEU A 56 -4.41 4.87 2.76
CA LEU A 56 -5.71 5.43 3.18
C LEU A 56 -6.73 5.50 2.02
N ASN A 57 -6.32 5.29 0.77
CA ASN A 57 -7.23 5.23 -0.37
C ASN A 57 -7.84 3.83 -0.54
N ASN A 58 -7.22 2.79 0.03
CA ASN A 58 -7.72 1.41 0.01
C ASN A 58 -8.03 0.93 1.44
N VAL A 59 -9.18 1.36 1.96
CA VAL A 59 -9.62 1.06 3.33
C VAL A 59 -10.96 0.35 3.34
N ILE A 60 -11.12 -0.61 4.25
CA ILE A 60 -12.41 -1.21 4.56
C ILE A 60 -12.96 -0.55 5.81
N THR A 61 -14.17 0.00 5.71
CA THR A 61 -14.87 0.70 6.79
C THR A 61 -16.32 0.25 6.88
N ASN A 62 -17.10 0.80 7.82
CA ASN A 62 -18.53 0.53 7.98
C ASN A 62 -18.89 -0.95 8.21
N ILE A 63 -17.93 -1.73 8.70
CA ILE A 63 -18.14 -3.11 9.14
C ILE A 63 -18.71 -3.14 10.56
N LYS A 64 -19.67 -4.03 10.80
CA LYS A 64 -20.32 -4.23 12.11
C LYS A 64 -19.75 -5.48 12.77
N PRO A 65 -19.71 -5.57 14.11
CA PRO A 65 -19.37 -6.82 14.75
C PRO A 65 -20.43 -7.88 14.40
N GLN A 66 -20.00 -9.10 14.08
CA GLN A 66 -20.93 -10.21 13.83
C GLN A 66 -21.52 -10.74 15.14
N TYR A 67 -20.71 -10.78 16.19
CA TYR A 67 -21.12 -11.25 17.52
C TYR A 67 -20.43 -10.44 18.61
N THR A 68 -21.10 -10.33 19.77
CA THR A 68 -20.53 -9.80 21.01
C THR A 68 -20.46 -10.94 22.03
N LEU A 69 -19.27 -11.26 22.52
CA LEU A 69 -19.04 -12.26 23.56
C LEU A 69 -18.46 -11.57 24.80
N GLY A 70 -19.28 -11.36 25.82
CA GLY A 70 -18.87 -10.59 27.00
C GLY A 70 -18.47 -9.16 26.62
N ASN A 71 -17.20 -8.82 26.81
CA ASN A 71 -16.59 -7.53 26.45
C ASN A 71 -15.87 -7.54 25.08
N GLN A 72 -16.02 -8.62 24.30
CA GLN A 72 -15.37 -8.78 23.00
C GLN A 72 -16.33 -8.57 21.84
N LEU A 73 -15.90 -7.78 20.86
CA LEU A 73 -16.55 -7.61 19.57
C LEU A 73 -15.79 -8.41 18.52
N ILE A 74 -16.48 -9.32 17.83
CA ILE A 74 -15.85 -10.28 16.90
C ILE A 74 -16.26 -9.95 15.46
N TYR A 75 -15.27 -9.84 14.58
CA TYR A 75 -15.41 -9.59 13.15
C TYR A 75 -14.67 -10.70 12.40
N ARG A 76 -15.39 -11.73 11.96
CA ARG A 76 -14.87 -12.88 11.20
C ARG A 76 -15.61 -13.02 9.88
N TYR A 77 -15.61 -11.93 9.12
CA TYR A 77 -16.21 -11.91 7.79
C TYR A 77 -15.37 -12.74 6.81
N ASP A 78 -16.05 -13.31 5.83
CA ASP A 78 -15.39 -14.03 4.74
C ASP A 78 -15.11 -13.11 3.55
N SER A 79 -15.99 -12.13 3.30
CA SER A 79 -15.93 -11.26 2.12
C SER A 79 -15.74 -9.77 2.46
N GLU A 80 -16.41 -9.29 3.50
CA GLU A 80 -16.53 -7.86 3.81
C GLU A 80 -15.23 -7.25 4.35
N THR A 81 -14.35 -8.08 4.92
CA THR A 81 -13.01 -7.71 5.38
C THR A 81 -11.91 -8.32 4.51
N SER A 82 -12.24 -8.62 3.25
CA SER A 82 -11.35 -9.25 2.28
C SER A 82 -10.74 -8.22 1.33
N PHE A 83 -9.42 -8.22 1.24
CA PHE A 83 -8.63 -7.38 0.36
C PHE A 83 -8.04 -8.21 -0.78
N TRP A 84 -7.89 -7.57 -1.93
CA TRP A 84 -6.96 -8.04 -2.95
C TRP A 84 -5.55 -8.04 -2.36
N ALA A 85 -4.85 -9.18 -2.47
CA ALA A 85 -3.57 -9.37 -1.81
C ALA A 85 -2.43 -8.63 -2.51
N GLY A 86 -2.59 -8.28 -3.79
CA GLY A 86 -1.55 -7.67 -4.58
C GLY A 86 -0.31 -8.56 -4.69
N ASN A 87 0.82 -7.91 -4.99
CA ASN A 87 2.16 -8.51 -4.99
C ASN A 87 3.11 -7.59 -4.21
N GLU A 88 4.31 -8.09 -3.91
CA GLU A 88 5.37 -7.29 -3.32
C GLU A 88 5.66 -6.06 -4.19
N PHE A 89 5.91 -4.92 -3.56
CA PHE A 89 6.33 -3.69 -4.22
C PHE A 89 7.67 -3.91 -4.96
N LEU A 90 7.82 -3.20 -6.07
CA LEU A 90 9.11 -3.01 -6.71
C LEU A 90 9.89 -1.97 -5.91
N PHE A 91 11.21 -1.93 -6.10
CA PHE A 91 12.02 -0.93 -5.43
C PHE A 91 13.27 -0.53 -6.21
N PHE A 92 13.78 0.64 -5.87
CA PHE A 92 15.12 1.09 -6.24
C PHE A 92 15.79 1.74 -5.03
N GLU A 93 17.12 1.86 -5.08
CA GLU A 93 17.89 2.62 -4.10
C GLU A 93 18.90 3.52 -4.82
N ASN A 94 18.91 4.82 -4.50
CA ASN A 94 19.86 5.80 -5.06
C ASN A 94 20.63 6.59 -3.98
N LYS A 95 21.04 5.92 -2.89
CA LYS A 95 21.85 6.54 -1.82
C LYS A 95 23.15 7.21 -2.30
N ASP A 96 23.71 6.73 -3.41
CA ASP A 96 24.73 7.45 -4.17
C ASP A 96 24.14 7.76 -5.56
N VAL A 97 23.98 9.05 -5.88
CA VAL A 97 23.46 9.51 -7.16
C VAL A 97 24.34 9.16 -8.35
N ARG A 98 25.60 8.79 -8.12
CA ARG A 98 26.62 8.56 -9.16
C ARG A 98 26.83 7.08 -9.45
N ALA A 99 26.22 6.20 -8.65
CA ALA A 99 26.40 4.76 -8.73
C ALA A 99 25.10 4.05 -9.13
N ALA A 100 25.20 3.19 -10.15
CA ALA A 100 24.11 2.33 -10.57
C ALA A 100 23.91 1.21 -9.54
N ASN A 101 23.14 1.55 -8.50
CA ASN A 101 22.75 0.66 -7.41
C ASN A 101 21.52 -0.18 -7.80
N THR A 102 20.87 -0.81 -6.82
CA THR A 102 19.71 -1.68 -7.04
C THR A 102 18.58 -0.97 -7.77
N GLY A 103 18.11 -1.58 -8.86
CA GLY A 103 17.02 -1.07 -9.69
C GLY A 103 17.44 -0.01 -10.71
N ILE A 104 18.68 0.51 -10.66
CA ILE A 104 19.17 1.55 -11.58
C ILE A 104 20.01 0.90 -12.69
N GLN A 105 19.63 1.14 -13.94
CA GLN A 105 20.33 0.65 -15.12
C GLN A 105 21.42 1.61 -15.58
N PHE A 106 21.15 2.91 -15.56
CA PHE A 106 22.04 3.94 -16.12
C PHE A 106 21.86 5.27 -15.40
N ILE A 107 22.92 6.08 -15.40
CA ILE A 107 22.96 7.39 -14.74
C ILE A 107 23.51 8.42 -15.73
N ASP A 108 22.88 9.59 -15.75
CA ASP A 108 23.31 10.73 -16.55
C ASP A 108 23.36 11.99 -15.69
N LEU A 109 24.35 12.84 -15.91
CA LEU A 109 24.49 14.12 -15.21
C LEU A 109 24.19 15.26 -16.18
N LYS A 110 23.10 15.99 -15.91
CA LYS A 110 22.72 17.24 -16.58
C LYS A 110 22.80 18.37 -15.56
N ASP A 111 21.77 19.22 -15.49
CA ASP A 111 21.64 20.19 -14.40
C ASP A 111 21.44 19.51 -13.04
N LEU A 112 20.73 18.37 -13.04
CA LEU A 112 20.63 17.42 -11.92
C LEU A 112 21.06 16.03 -12.37
N TYR A 113 21.21 15.10 -11.43
CA TYR A 113 21.37 13.68 -11.77
C TYR A 113 20.07 13.09 -12.29
N HIS A 114 20.20 12.20 -13.27
CA HIS A 114 19.13 11.40 -13.85
C HIS A 114 19.44 9.93 -13.65
N ASN A 115 18.57 9.21 -12.96
CA ASN A 115 18.71 7.77 -12.75
C ASN A 115 17.64 7.04 -13.56
N TYR A 116 18.08 6.17 -14.47
CA TYR A 116 17.21 5.38 -15.33
C TYR A 116 17.02 4.01 -14.72
N LEU A 117 15.79 3.68 -14.35
CA LEU A 117 15.46 2.37 -13.79
C LEU A 117 15.42 1.31 -14.89
N TYR A 118 15.71 0.06 -14.52
CA TYR A 118 15.46 -1.07 -15.41
C TYR A 118 13.98 -1.13 -15.81
N THR A 119 13.71 -1.46 -17.08
CA THR A 119 12.33 -1.69 -17.54
C THR A 119 11.71 -2.87 -16.80
N ASN A 120 10.70 -2.60 -15.98
CA ASN A 120 9.94 -3.62 -15.29
C ASN A 120 9.00 -4.33 -16.26
N ILE A 121 8.60 -5.56 -15.92
CA ILE A 121 7.64 -6.34 -16.69
C ILE A 121 6.39 -6.59 -15.85
N PRO A 122 5.19 -6.68 -16.46
CA PRO A 122 3.99 -7.10 -15.74
C PRO A 122 4.17 -8.49 -15.12
N ARG A 123 3.77 -8.63 -13.86
CA ARG A 123 3.91 -9.86 -13.06
C ARG A 123 2.59 -10.57 -12.81
N ALA A 124 1.45 -9.99 -13.21
CA ALA A 124 0.12 -10.52 -12.93
C ALA A 124 -0.14 -11.95 -13.41
N LYS A 125 0.55 -12.38 -14.47
CA LYS A 125 0.45 -13.75 -15.03
C LYS A 125 1.64 -14.63 -14.70
N MET A 126 2.54 -14.18 -13.83
CA MET A 126 3.72 -14.93 -13.41
C MET A 126 3.45 -15.65 -12.09
N PRO A 127 4.17 -16.74 -11.79
CA PRO A 127 4.15 -17.33 -10.45
C PRO A 127 4.62 -16.33 -9.39
N TYR A 128 4.04 -16.41 -8.19
CA TYR A 128 4.52 -15.64 -7.04
C TYR A 128 6.00 -15.94 -6.77
N THR A 129 6.77 -14.89 -6.54
CA THR A 129 8.17 -14.97 -6.12
C THR A 129 8.34 -14.03 -4.93
N TYR A 130 8.83 -14.57 -3.82
CA TYR A 130 9.11 -13.78 -2.63
C TYR A 130 10.16 -12.71 -2.93
N ASN A 131 9.81 -11.45 -2.69
CA ASN A 131 10.66 -10.29 -2.92
C ASN A 131 10.44 -9.29 -1.78
N PRO A 132 11.16 -9.41 -0.66
CA PRO A 132 10.88 -8.63 0.55
C PRO A 132 11.00 -7.13 0.30
N ASP A 133 10.08 -6.38 0.89
CA ASP A 133 9.97 -4.94 0.75
C ASP A 133 9.68 -4.27 2.12
N ILE A 134 9.32 -2.98 2.11
CA ILE A 134 8.87 -2.23 3.29
C ILE A 134 7.42 -1.76 3.13
N ASN A 135 6.59 -2.57 2.47
CA ASN A 135 5.15 -2.40 2.29
C ASN A 135 4.77 -1.03 1.69
N GLY A 136 5.49 -0.58 0.67
CA GLY A 136 5.20 0.68 -0.04
C GLY A 136 5.84 1.92 0.58
N ASN A 137 6.55 1.79 1.71
CA ASN A 137 7.28 2.89 2.33
C ASN A 137 8.53 3.28 1.54
N TYR A 138 9.16 4.35 2.00
CA TYR A 138 10.42 4.86 1.48
C TYR A 138 11.30 5.31 2.65
N LEU A 139 12.61 5.37 2.41
CA LEU A 139 13.60 5.82 3.37
C LEU A 139 14.56 6.79 2.68
N ILE A 140 14.56 8.04 3.12
CA ILE A 140 15.54 9.02 2.65
C ILE A 140 16.92 8.64 3.21
N THR A 141 17.87 8.43 2.32
CA THR A 141 19.23 8.04 2.67
C THR A 141 20.20 8.45 1.58
N ASN A 142 21.39 8.85 1.98
CA ASN A 142 22.52 9.16 1.12
C ASN A 142 23.83 8.72 1.79
N VAL A 143 24.83 8.41 0.97
CA VAL A 143 26.18 8.10 1.46
C VAL A 143 26.92 9.36 1.87
N ASP A 144 27.88 9.21 2.78
CA ASP A 144 28.76 10.28 3.25
C ASP A 144 28.02 11.53 3.79
N ALA A 145 26.92 11.29 4.50
CA ALA A 145 26.07 12.31 5.10
C ALA A 145 25.79 12.02 6.57
N ASP A 146 25.82 13.07 7.39
CA ASP A 146 25.47 13.02 8.81
C ASP A 146 23.95 13.16 9.00
N ASP A 147 23.29 13.93 8.13
CA ASP A 147 21.84 14.19 8.16
C ASP A 147 21.20 14.17 6.77
N ALA A 148 20.73 13.00 6.36
CA ALA A 148 20.02 12.79 5.09
C ALA A 148 18.75 13.67 4.93
N SER A 149 18.17 14.19 6.02
CA SER A 149 16.99 15.04 5.95
C SER A 149 17.27 16.39 5.28
N ILE A 150 18.52 16.86 5.31
CA ILE A 150 18.95 18.13 4.70
C ILE A 150 20.07 17.97 3.67
N GLU A 151 20.81 16.86 3.68
CA GLU A 151 21.97 16.66 2.79
C GLU A 151 21.66 15.80 1.55
N ALA A 152 20.56 15.03 1.56
CA ALA A 152 20.18 14.24 0.40
C ALA A 152 19.71 15.13 -0.77
N ASP A 153 20.17 14.82 -1.97
CA ASP A 153 19.86 15.58 -3.19
C ASP A 153 18.55 15.10 -3.85
N TYR A 154 18.04 15.89 -4.80
CA TYR A 154 16.94 15.49 -5.67
C TYR A 154 17.45 15.00 -7.03
N VAL A 155 16.87 13.89 -7.49
CA VAL A 155 17.28 13.17 -8.69
C VAL A 155 16.07 12.91 -9.57
N TRP A 156 16.22 13.10 -10.88
CA TRP A 156 15.21 12.71 -11.85
C TRP A 156 15.21 11.19 -12.04
N MET A 157 14.20 10.52 -11.51
CA MET A 157 14.00 9.09 -11.64
C MET A 157 13.17 8.78 -12.89
N HIS A 158 13.71 7.97 -13.80
CA HIS A 158 13.03 7.55 -15.02
C HIS A 158 12.49 6.14 -14.84
N PHE A 159 11.18 6.05 -14.66
CA PHE A 159 10.45 4.79 -14.54
C PHE A 159 10.18 4.20 -15.91
N SER A 160 10.18 2.87 -15.98
CA SER A 160 9.93 2.16 -17.22
C SER A 160 9.20 0.84 -16.97
N LEU A 161 8.09 0.63 -17.67
CA LEU A 161 7.29 -0.59 -17.63
C LEU A 161 7.07 -1.08 -19.07
N ARG A 162 7.27 -2.38 -19.32
CA ARG A 162 7.07 -2.97 -20.64
C ARG A 162 5.61 -2.82 -21.11
N GLY A 163 5.44 -2.43 -22.37
CA GLY A 163 4.14 -2.24 -23.00
C GLY A 163 3.51 -3.55 -23.46
N ASP A 164 2.91 -4.29 -22.54
CA ASP A 164 2.14 -5.49 -22.90
C ASP A 164 0.74 -5.08 -23.42
N ASP A 165 0.24 -5.77 -24.44
CA ASP A 165 -0.99 -5.40 -25.17
C ASP A 165 -2.21 -5.10 -24.28
N PHE A 166 -2.36 -5.80 -23.17
CA PHE A 166 -3.49 -5.63 -22.25
C PHE A 166 -3.45 -4.32 -21.44
N LEU A 167 -2.29 -3.66 -21.39
CA LEU A 167 -2.10 -2.35 -20.75
C LEU A 167 -2.22 -1.20 -21.74
N ILE A 168 -2.14 -1.46 -23.05
CA ILE A 168 -2.28 -0.41 -24.05
C ILE A 168 -3.67 0.24 -23.91
N ASN A 169 -3.71 1.57 -23.93
CA ASN A 169 -4.89 2.41 -23.66
C ASN A 169 -5.42 2.38 -22.22
N LYS A 170 -4.74 1.73 -21.28
CA LYS A 170 -5.07 1.82 -19.85
C LYS A 170 -4.42 3.04 -19.21
N ASN A 171 -5.07 3.57 -18.17
CA ASN A 171 -4.49 4.65 -17.38
C ASN A 171 -3.56 4.06 -16.32
N VAL A 172 -2.28 3.93 -16.66
CA VAL A 172 -1.26 3.33 -15.79
C VAL A 172 -0.60 4.41 -14.94
N HIS A 173 -0.46 4.17 -13.62
CA HIS A 173 0.15 5.11 -12.69
C HIS A 173 1.25 4.44 -11.84
N ILE A 174 2.28 5.21 -11.48
CA ILE A 174 3.22 4.88 -10.41
C ILE A 174 2.52 5.08 -9.06
N TYR A 175 2.68 4.14 -8.15
CA TYR A 175 1.93 4.11 -6.90
C TYR A 175 2.80 3.73 -5.71
N GLY A 176 2.78 4.53 -4.64
CA GLY A 176 3.57 4.26 -3.43
C GLY A 176 3.31 5.27 -2.32
N ASN A 177 3.83 5.01 -1.11
CA ASN A 177 3.56 5.86 0.05
C ASN A 177 4.36 7.18 0.00
N PHE A 178 5.40 7.28 -0.83
CA PHE A 178 6.27 8.47 -0.92
C PHE A 178 5.55 9.75 -1.35
N ASN A 179 4.41 9.62 -2.03
CA ASN A 179 3.50 10.72 -2.36
C ASN A 179 2.09 10.47 -1.82
N ASN A 180 1.97 9.69 -0.73
CA ASN A 180 0.69 9.31 -0.12
C ASN A 180 -0.28 8.64 -1.11
N TYR A 181 0.23 7.75 -1.97
CA TYR A 181 -0.57 6.99 -2.93
C TYR A 181 -1.39 7.90 -3.86
N ALA A 182 -0.85 9.05 -4.25
CA ALA A 182 -1.54 10.01 -5.11
C ALA A 182 -1.73 9.45 -6.53
N ILE A 183 -2.82 9.86 -7.17
CA ILE A 183 -3.17 9.53 -8.56
C ILE A 183 -3.49 10.85 -9.26
N ASP A 184 -2.52 11.34 -10.00
CA ASP A 184 -2.56 12.58 -10.76
C ASP A 184 -1.60 12.51 -11.95
N ASP A 185 -1.49 13.61 -12.71
CA ASP A 185 -0.64 13.68 -13.89
C ASP A 185 0.85 13.43 -13.59
N SER A 186 1.33 13.70 -12.36
CA SER A 186 2.74 13.45 -11.99
C SER A 186 3.08 11.97 -11.91
N THR A 187 2.10 11.14 -11.61
CA THR A 187 2.24 9.67 -11.48
C THR A 187 1.89 8.91 -12.74
N ARG A 188 1.25 9.57 -13.72
CA ARG A 188 0.72 8.94 -14.93
C ARG A 188 1.84 8.48 -15.85
N MET A 189 1.81 7.23 -16.25
CA MET A 189 2.74 6.67 -17.23
C MET A 189 2.26 6.97 -18.66
N ILE A 190 3.19 7.36 -19.53
CA ILE A 190 2.94 7.65 -20.94
C ILE A 190 3.45 6.47 -21.77
N PHE A 191 2.62 5.96 -22.68
CA PHE A 191 3.01 4.90 -23.59
C PHE A 191 3.88 5.46 -24.73
N ASP A 192 5.12 4.97 -24.82
CA ASP A 192 6.03 5.22 -25.93
C ASP A 192 5.94 4.06 -26.93
N GLU A 193 5.22 4.31 -28.02
CA GLU A 193 4.99 3.32 -29.10
C GLU A 193 6.28 2.88 -29.80
N VAL A 194 7.28 3.76 -29.88
CA VAL A 194 8.54 3.48 -30.59
C VAL A 194 9.35 2.43 -29.84
N ASN A 195 9.40 2.54 -28.52
CA ASN A 195 10.15 1.63 -27.65
C ASN A 195 9.26 0.55 -26.99
N ASN A 196 7.97 0.52 -27.33
CA ASN A 196 6.96 -0.37 -26.76
C ASN A 196 6.99 -0.45 -25.22
N ARG A 197 6.97 0.71 -24.56
CA ARG A 197 7.05 0.79 -23.09
C ARG A 197 6.35 2.00 -22.55
N PHE A 198 5.82 1.87 -21.35
CA PHE A 198 5.35 2.98 -20.53
C PHE A 198 6.55 3.66 -19.85
N ILE A 199 6.55 4.98 -19.86
CA ILE A 199 7.59 5.83 -19.24
C ILE A 199 6.96 6.93 -18.39
N ASN A 200 7.66 7.31 -17.32
CA ASN A 200 7.36 8.50 -16.54
C ASN A 200 8.68 8.97 -15.89
N THR A 201 8.79 10.27 -15.64
CA THR A 201 9.93 10.86 -14.97
C THR A 201 9.44 11.63 -13.74
N MET A 202 9.95 11.29 -12.55
CA MET A 202 9.62 11.98 -11.29
C MET A 202 10.88 12.52 -10.61
N LEU A 203 10.79 13.72 -10.03
CA LEU A 203 11.85 14.27 -9.19
C LEU A 203 11.70 13.72 -7.76
N LEU A 204 12.61 12.85 -7.34
CA LEU A 204 12.57 12.24 -6.01
C LEU A 204 13.87 12.52 -5.26
N LYS A 205 13.79 12.61 -3.94
CA LYS A 205 14.97 12.76 -3.09
C LYS A 205 15.76 11.45 -3.07
N GLN A 206 17.06 11.48 -2.74
CA GLN A 206 17.83 10.25 -2.61
C GLN A 206 17.27 9.33 -1.51
N GLY A 207 17.24 8.04 -1.80
CA GLY A 207 16.83 7.06 -0.82
C GLY A 207 16.49 5.69 -1.40
N PHE A 208 15.84 4.89 -0.57
CA PHE A 208 15.19 3.65 -0.95
C PHE A 208 13.69 3.90 -1.11
N TYR A 209 13.10 3.44 -2.22
CA TYR A 209 11.69 3.67 -2.53
C TYR A 209 11.02 2.38 -2.94
N ASN A 210 9.92 2.02 -2.28
CA ASN A 210 8.97 1.06 -2.82
C ASN A 210 7.96 1.76 -3.74
N TYR A 211 7.62 1.08 -4.83
CA TYR A 211 6.60 1.53 -5.76
C TYR A 211 5.92 0.34 -6.46
N LYS A 212 4.74 0.60 -7.01
CA LYS A 212 3.99 -0.30 -7.89
C LYS A 212 3.57 0.45 -9.14
N TYR A 213 3.11 -0.32 -10.12
CA TYR A 213 2.30 0.21 -11.21
C TYR A 213 0.88 -0.31 -11.01
N ILE A 214 -0.09 0.60 -11.08
CA ILE A 214 -1.52 0.31 -10.98
C ILE A 214 -2.23 0.73 -12.26
N VAL A 215 -3.45 0.21 -12.46
CA VAL A 215 -4.36 0.73 -13.48
C VAL A 215 -5.52 1.44 -12.80
N VAL A 216 -5.87 2.62 -13.31
CA VAL A 216 -7.08 3.34 -12.95
C VAL A 216 -8.11 3.08 -14.03
N ASN A 217 -9.25 2.50 -13.66
CA ASN A 217 -10.35 2.24 -14.57
C ASN A 217 -11.11 3.52 -14.92
N ASP A 218 -11.93 3.48 -15.97
CA ASP A 218 -12.68 4.65 -16.47
C ASP A 218 -13.70 5.19 -15.44
N ASP A 219 -14.10 4.35 -14.47
CA ASP A 219 -14.97 4.70 -13.35
C ASP A 219 -14.21 5.32 -12.16
N GLY A 220 -12.89 5.46 -12.26
CA GLY A 220 -12.01 5.97 -11.21
C GLY A 220 -11.55 4.93 -10.20
N ASN A 221 -11.97 3.67 -10.32
CA ASN A 221 -11.54 2.60 -9.40
C ASN A 221 -10.10 2.18 -9.69
N VAL A 222 -9.35 1.95 -8.61
CA VAL A 222 -7.95 1.47 -8.66
C VAL A 222 -7.92 -0.05 -8.74
N ASP A 223 -7.24 -0.57 -9.76
CA ASP A 223 -6.87 -1.97 -9.90
C ASP A 223 -5.35 -2.13 -9.63
N ASP A 224 -5.01 -2.48 -8.37
CA ASP A 224 -3.62 -2.73 -7.93
C ASP A 224 -3.04 -4.02 -8.55
N GLY A 225 -3.91 -4.99 -8.82
CA GLY A 225 -3.54 -6.31 -9.34
C GLY A 225 -3.27 -6.33 -10.85
N ALA A 226 -3.76 -5.34 -11.61
CA ALA A 226 -3.67 -5.32 -13.07
C ALA A 226 -2.25 -5.56 -13.62
N VAL A 227 -1.23 -4.93 -13.03
CA VAL A 227 0.16 -5.08 -13.47
C VAL A 227 0.90 -6.12 -12.62
N SER A 228 0.74 -6.03 -11.30
CA SER A 228 1.56 -6.80 -10.35
C SER A 228 1.00 -8.20 -10.05
N GLY A 229 -0.30 -8.41 -10.23
CA GLY A 229 -1.03 -9.60 -9.81
C GLY A 229 -1.49 -9.55 -8.36
N ASP A 230 -2.33 -10.51 -8.03
CA ASP A 230 -2.86 -10.75 -6.69
C ASP A 230 -2.47 -12.15 -6.23
N PHE A 231 -1.63 -12.22 -5.19
CA PHE A 231 -1.13 -13.47 -4.63
C PHE A 231 -1.35 -13.47 -3.12
N TRP A 232 -2.11 -14.44 -2.62
CA TRP A 232 -2.43 -14.50 -1.19
C TRP A 232 -1.19 -14.61 -0.28
N GLN A 233 -0.06 -15.06 -0.82
CA GLN A 233 1.22 -15.19 -0.12
C GLN A 233 1.93 -13.86 0.15
N THR A 234 1.56 -12.78 -0.57
CA THR A 234 2.21 -11.47 -0.47
C THR A 234 2.24 -10.99 0.97
N GLU A 235 3.41 -10.54 1.43
CA GLU A 235 3.54 -9.94 2.76
C GLU A 235 2.86 -8.56 2.73
N ASN A 236 1.71 -8.44 3.39
CA ASN A 236 1.02 -7.17 3.57
C ASN A 236 0.90 -6.85 5.05
N ASN A 237 0.97 -5.57 5.37
CA ASN A 237 0.71 -5.03 6.69
C ASN A 237 -0.72 -4.49 6.79
N TYR A 238 -1.51 -5.01 7.74
CA TYR A 238 -2.88 -4.54 7.99
C TYR A 238 -2.96 -3.83 9.34
N LYS A 239 -3.34 -2.55 9.29
CA LYS A 239 -3.59 -1.73 10.49
C LYS A 239 -5.08 -1.56 10.69
N VAL A 240 -5.50 -1.63 11.95
CA VAL A 240 -6.91 -1.55 12.34
C VAL A 240 -7.07 -0.44 13.36
N LEU A 241 -7.81 0.59 12.98
CA LEU A 241 -8.19 1.69 13.85
C LEU A 241 -9.61 1.46 14.37
N VAL A 242 -9.78 1.53 15.69
CA VAL A 242 -11.09 1.38 16.32
C VAL A 242 -11.56 2.73 16.79
N TYR A 243 -12.59 3.25 16.14
CA TYR A 243 -13.28 4.48 16.50
C TYR A 243 -14.45 4.18 17.43
N TYR A 244 -14.68 5.07 18.38
CA TYR A 244 -15.82 5.04 19.27
C TYR A 244 -16.40 6.44 19.49
N ARG A 245 -17.72 6.53 19.34
CA ARG A 245 -18.52 7.71 19.67
C ARG A 245 -19.68 7.30 20.56
N ASP A 246 -19.58 7.67 21.83
CA ASP A 246 -20.67 7.45 22.78
C ASP A 246 -21.89 8.31 22.45
N LEU A 247 -23.04 7.94 23.00
CA LEU A 247 -24.29 8.69 22.80
C LEU A 247 -24.14 10.11 23.35
N GLY A 248 -24.38 11.12 22.50
CA GLY A 248 -24.21 12.53 22.86
C GLY A 248 -22.75 13.03 22.80
N ALA A 249 -21.77 12.19 22.45
CA ALA A 249 -20.40 12.63 22.26
C ALA A 249 -20.26 13.53 21.00
N ARG A 250 -19.32 14.48 21.06
CA ARG A 250 -19.13 15.50 20.02
C ARG A 250 -18.14 15.11 18.92
N TYR A 251 -17.41 13.99 19.08
CA TYR A 251 -16.39 13.54 18.14
C TYR A 251 -16.16 12.02 18.24
N ASP A 252 -15.54 11.45 17.20
CA ASP A 252 -15.07 10.06 17.21
C ASP A 252 -13.68 9.98 17.85
N LYS A 253 -13.55 9.16 18.89
CA LYS A 253 -12.24 8.84 19.50
C LYS A 253 -11.67 7.63 18.82
N ILE A 254 -10.35 7.58 18.61
CA ILE A 254 -9.67 6.30 18.33
C ILE A 254 -9.34 5.69 19.69
N ILE A 255 -9.98 4.57 20.01
CA ILE A 255 -9.89 3.89 21.32
C ILE A 255 -9.01 2.63 21.28
N GLY A 256 -8.47 2.30 20.12
CA GLY A 256 -7.54 1.18 19.94
C GLY A 256 -6.91 1.18 18.56
N LEU A 257 -5.72 0.58 18.51
CA LEU A 257 -4.94 0.30 17.31
C LEU A 257 -4.51 -1.17 17.39
N GLY A 258 -4.66 -1.90 16.29
CA GLY A 258 -4.13 -3.25 16.11
C GLY A 258 -3.40 -3.35 14.79
N GLU A 259 -2.45 -4.26 14.70
CA GLU A 259 -1.63 -4.47 13.52
C GLU A 259 -1.31 -5.96 13.36
N ALA A 260 -1.31 -6.45 12.12
CA ALA A 260 -0.86 -7.78 11.78
C ALA A 260 -0.21 -7.79 10.39
N VAL A 261 0.76 -8.67 10.22
CA VAL A 261 1.41 -8.96 8.93
C VAL A 261 1.02 -10.39 8.52
N GLN A 262 0.86 -10.61 7.21
CA GLN A 262 0.62 -11.95 6.65
C GLN A 262 1.88 -12.81 6.63
#